data_AF-A0A0Q9YM73-F1
#
_entry.id   AF-A0A0Q9YM73-F1
#
_cell.length_a   1.000
_cell.length_b   1.000
_cell.length_c   1.000
_cell.angle_alpha   90.00
_cell.angle_beta   90.00
_cell.angle_gamma   90.00
#
_symmetry.space_group_name_H-M   'P 1'
#
loop_
_entity.id
_entity.type
_entity.pdbx_description
1 polymer ?
#
loop_
_entity_poly.entity_id
_entity_poly.type
_entity_poly.pdbx_seq_one_letter_code
_entity_poly.pdbx_strand_id
1 'polypeptide(L)'
;MNDLYRNEWSLLQNHFMPSMKLKSKERIGAKYKKQYEPAKTPYERVLESDSVADTTKEKLQAIHATLNPFTLKKIIETKLVEIFKHIKVSSNVRQRL
;
A
#
# COMPACT_ATOMS: atom_id res chain seq x y z
N MET A 1 -8.84 -1.20 -16.61
CA MET A 1 -9.00 -0.93 -15.16
C MET A 1 -7.97 -1.68 -14.30
N ASN A 2 -7.85 -3.01 -14.42
CA ASN A 2 -6.93 -3.81 -13.56
C ASN A 2 -5.43 -3.57 -13.80
N ASP A 3 -5.08 -2.99 -14.94
CA ASP A 3 -3.70 -2.68 -15.31
C ASP A 3 -3.02 -1.70 -14.32
N LEU A 4 -3.69 -0.58 -14.00
CA LEU A 4 -3.21 0.40 -13.01
C LEU A 4 -2.90 -0.24 -11.66
N TYR A 5 -3.79 -1.14 -11.21
CA TYR A 5 -3.65 -1.81 -9.92
C TYR A 5 -2.49 -2.80 -9.91
N ARG A 6 -2.37 -3.59 -10.97
CA ARG A 6 -1.37 -4.65 -11.08
C ARG A 6 0.05 -4.10 -11.20
N ASN A 7 0.22 -3.03 -11.98
CA ASN A 7 1.54 -2.62 -12.45
C ASN A 7 2.11 -1.43 -11.70
N GLU A 8 1.29 -0.46 -11.29
CA GLU A 8 1.81 0.73 -10.61
C GLU A 8 1.35 0.86 -9.16
N TRP A 9 0.03 0.81 -8.92
CA TRP A 9 -0.51 1.07 -7.60
C TRP A 9 -0.05 0.05 -6.57
N SER A 10 -0.08 -1.24 -6.91
CA SER A 10 0.38 -2.29 -5.99
C SER A 10 1.87 -2.16 -5.70
N LEU A 11 2.69 -1.81 -6.69
CA LEU A 11 4.14 -1.64 -6.49
C LEU A 11 4.42 -0.45 -5.58
N LEU A 12 3.76 0.69 -5.84
CA LEU A 12 3.91 1.89 -5.02
C LEU A 12 3.51 1.63 -3.56
N GLN A 13 2.33 1.04 -3.36
CA GLN A 13 1.78 0.80 -2.04
C GLN A 13 2.59 -0.24 -1.24
N ASN A 14 3.05 -1.30 -1.89
CA ASN A 14 3.72 -2.39 -1.19
C ASN A 14 5.19 -2.09 -0.88
N HIS A 15 5.88 -1.38 -1.77
CA HIS A 15 7.31 -1.11 -1.61
C HIS A 15 7.64 0.20 -0.91
N PHE A 16 6.76 1.22 -0.99
CA PHE A 16 7.13 2.57 -0.56
C PHE A 16 6.17 3.22 0.44
N MET A 17 4.98 2.65 0.67
CA MET A 17 3.99 3.23 1.58
C MET A 17 4.02 2.51 2.94
N PRO A 18 4.58 3.13 3.99
CA PRO A 18 4.58 2.53 5.32
C PRO A 18 3.17 2.52 5.90
N SER A 19 2.85 1.45 6.62
CA SER A 19 1.59 1.32 7.35
C SER A 19 1.86 0.86 8.78
N MET A 20 1.04 1.32 9.72
CA MET A 20 1.04 0.80 11.08
C MET A 20 0.17 -0.46 11.13
N LYS A 21 0.66 -1.51 11.79
CA LYS A 21 -0.10 -2.72 12.06
C LYS A 21 -0.38 -2.82 13.56
N LEU A 22 -1.54 -3.39 13.87
CA LEU A 22 -1.97 -3.60 15.25
C LEU A 22 -1.18 -4.78 15.82
N LYS A 23 -0.33 -4.51 16.81
CA LYS A 23 0.48 -5.53 17.49
C LYS A 23 -0.38 -6.33 18.47
N SER A 24 -1.16 -5.63 19.28
CA SER A 24 -2.02 -6.24 20.28
C SER A 24 -3.26 -5.39 20.52
N LYS A 25 -4.33 -6.06 20.93
CA LYS A 25 -5.59 -5.43 21.33
C LYS A 25 -6.12 -6.18 22.53
N GLU A 26 -6.16 -5.49 23.65
CA GLU A 26 -6.62 -6.04 24.92
C GLU A 26 -7.84 -5.26 25.42
N ARG A 27 -8.77 -5.93 26.10
CA ARG A 27 -9.92 -5.30 26.74
C ARG A 27 -9.63 -5.13 28.23
N ILE A 28 -9.64 -3.89 28.70
CA ILE A 28 -9.48 -3.52 30.11
C ILE A 28 -10.81 -2.91 30.56
N GLY A 29 -11.63 -3.73 31.25
CA GLY A 29 -13.00 -3.38 31.63
C GLY A 29 -13.88 -3.03 30.42
N ALA A 30 -14.36 -1.79 30.37
CA ALA A 30 -15.21 -1.29 29.28
C ALA A 30 -14.42 -0.72 28.07
N LYS A 31 -13.08 -0.65 28.11
CA LYS A 31 -12.26 -0.02 27.06
C LYS A 31 -11.32 -1.02 26.37
N TYR A 32 -11.00 -0.76 25.11
CA TYR A 32 -9.94 -1.48 24.38
C TYR A 32 -8.65 -0.66 24.39
N LYS A 33 -7.55 -1.27 24.84
CA LYS A 33 -6.20 -0.74 24.67
C LYS A 33 -5.56 -1.42 23.46
N LYS A 34 -5.11 -0.61 22.50
CA LYS A 34 -4.46 -1.06 21.27
C LYS A 34 -2.99 -0.66 21.31
N GLN A 35 -2.10 -1.59 21.02
CA GLN A 35 -0.69 -1.30 20.79
C GLN A 35 -0.38 -1.50 19.31
N TYR A 36 0.27 -0.52 18.70
CA TYR A 36 0.66 -0.58 17.29
C TYR A 36 2.17 -0.78 17.17
N GLU A 37 2.56 -1.45 16.10
CA GLU A 37 3.97 -1.51 15.69
C GLU A 37 4.40 -0.20 15.03
N PRO A 38 5.71 0.07 14.96
CA PRO A 38 6.24 1.12 14.11
C PRO A 38 5.74 0.98 12.67
N ALA A 39 5.60 2.11 11.98
CA ALA A 39 5.19 2.12 10.59
C ALA A 39 6.29 1.47 9.73
N LYS A 40 5.92 0.45 8.97
CA LYS A 40 6.80 -0.28 8.03
C LYS A 40 6.06 -0.53 6.73
N THR A 41 6.78 -0.61 5.62
CA THR A 41 6.21 -1.01 4.33
C THR A 41 5.88 -2.52 4.36
N PRO A 42 4.89 -2.98 3.57
CA PRO A 42 4.69 -4.42 3.38
C PRO A 42 5.96 -5.14 2.90
N TYR A 43 6.74 -4.52 2.01
CA TYR A 43 8.03 -5.01 1.57
C TYR A 43 9.01 -5.25 2.72
N GLU A 44 9.23 -4.26 3.60
CA GLU A 44 10.10 -4.40 4.77
C GLU A 44 9.66 -5.55 5.68
N ARG A 45 8.34 -5.69 5.93
CA ARG A 45 7.83 -6.80 6.75
C ARG A 45 8.11 -8.16 6.15
N VAL A 46 8.04 -8.29 4.84
CA VAL A 46 8.34 -9.56 4.14
C VAL A 46 9.82 -9.89 4.28
N LEU A 47 10.71 -8.89 4.20
CA LEU A 47 12.14 -9.09 4.41
C LEU A 47 12.47 -9.53 5.85
N GLU A 48 11.79 -8.95 6.83
CA GLU A 48 11.94 -9.27 8.25
C GLU A 48 11.24 -10.57 8.68
N SER A 49 10.40 -11.17 7.82
CA SER A 49 9.65 -12.38 8.18
C SER A 49 10.50 -13.64 8.01
N ASP A 50 10.63 -14.42 9.08
CA ASP A 50 11.34 -15.71 9.06
C ASP A 50 10.59 -16.79 8.25
N SER A 51 9.28 -16.64 8.08
CA SER A 51 8.44 -17.59 7.34
C SER A 51 8.60 -17.52 5.82
N VAL A 52 9.36 -16.54 5.31
CA VAL A 52 9.53 -16.30 3.87
C VAL A 52 10.92 -16.75 3.45
N ALA A 53 10.98 -17.62 2.43
CA ALA A 53 12.24 -18.11 1.88
C ALA A 53 13.12 -16.97 1.34
N ASP A 54 14.43 -17.07 1.56
CA ASP A 54 15.41 -16.05 1.14
C ASP A 54 15.40 -15.80 -0.36
N THR A 55 15.18 -16.83 -1.18
CA THR A 55 15.04 -16.69 -2.64
C THR A 55 13.90 -15.74 -3.04
N THR A 56 12.84 -15.65 -2.23
CA THR A 56 11.73 -14.72 -2.46
C THR A 56 12.10 -13.31 -2.03
N LYS A 57 12.84 -13.16 -0.93
CA LYS A 57 13.36 -11.88 -0.45
C LYS A 57 14.33 -11.26 -1.45
N GLU A 58 15.25 -12.04 -2.01
CA GLU A 58 16.19 -11.63 -3.07
C GLU A 58 15.46 -11.11 -4.31
N LYS A 59 14.43 -11.84 -4.77
CA LYS A 59 13.59 -11.40 -5.91
C LYS A 59 12.91 -10.06 -5.61
N LEU A 60 12.37 -9.89 -4.42
CA LEU A 60 11.73 -8.64 -4.00
C LEU A 60 12.72 -7.48 -3.93
N GLN A 61 13.95 -7.72 -3.46
CA GLN A 61 15.02 -6.72 -3.42
C GLN A 61 15.43 -6.31 -4.83
N ALA A 62 15.61 -7.27 -5.75
CA ALA A 62 15.92 -6.99 -7.14
C ALA A 62 14.82 -6.13 -7.80
N ILE A 63 13.55 -6.47 -7.58
CA ILE A 63 12.42 -5.67 -8.06
C ILE A 63 12.48 -4.27 -7.44
N HIS A 64 12.61 -4.17 -6.12
CA HIS A 64 12.64 -2.88 -5.42
C HIS A 64 13.74 -1.96 -5.95
N ALA A 65 14.92 -2.50 -6.24
CA ALA A 65 16.05 -1.74 -6.81
C ALA A 65 15.73 -1.14 -8.19
N THR A 66 14.83 -1.76 -8.96
CA THR A 66 14.40 -1.23 -10.27
C THR A 66 13.29 -0.18 -10.17
N LEU A 67 12.63 -0.05 -9.02
CA LEU A 67 11.46 0.80 -8.86
C LEU A 67 11.85 2.21 -8.43
N ASN A 68 11.17 3.20 -9.03
CA ASN A 68 11.25 4.60 -8.61
C ASN A 68 9.85 5.08 -8.19
N PRO A 69 9.66 5.51 -6.93
CA PRO A 69 8.35 5.91 -6.42
C PRO A 69 7.76 7.13 -7.14
N PHE A 70 8.60 8.06 -7.59
CA PHE A 70 8.14 9.25 -8.33
C PHE A 70 7.66 8.90 -9.73
N THR A 71 8.37 8.00 -10.41
CA THR A 71 7.97 7.50 -11.74
C THR A 71 6.64 6.75 -11.64
N LEU A 72 6.50 5.85 -10.65
CA LEU A 72 5.24 5.13 -10.41
C LEU A 72 4.08 6.09 -10.17
N LYS A 73 4.26 7.11 -9.31
CA LYS A 73 3.24 8.11 -9.02
C LYS A 73 2.82 8.88 -10.28
N LYS A 74 3.77 9.30 -11.11
CA LYS A 74 3.49 10.02 -12.37
C LYS A 74 2.66 9.16 -13.33
N ILE A 75 2.98 7.87 -13.46
CA ILE A 75 2.23 6.95 -14.33
C ILE A 75 0.80 6.75 -13.79
N ILE A 76 0.66 6.58 -12.47
CA ILE A 76 -0.65 6.45 -11.81
C ILE A 76 -1.52 7.67 -12.11
N GLU A 77 -1.00 8.88 -11.92
CA GLU A 77 -1.74 10.12 -12.18
C GLU A 77 -2.17 10.23 -13.64
N THR A 78 -1.28 9.90 -14.57
CA THR A 78 -1.57 9.89 -16.01
C THR A 78 -2.73 8.94 -16.35
N LYS A 79 -2.67 7.71 -15.83
CA LYS A 79 -3.71 6.70 -16.05
C LYS A 79 -5.04 7.08 -15.40
N LEU A 80 -5.00 7.69 -14.22
CA LEU A 80 -6.20 8.18 -13.53
C LEU A 80 -6.89 9.27 -14.33
N VAL A 81 -6.15 10.24 -14.88
CA VAL A 81 -6.72 11.28 -15.76
C VAL A 81 -7.49 10.64 -16.92
N GLU A 82 -6.93 9.61 -17.57
CA GLU A 82 -7.60 8.91 -18.66
C GLU A 82 -8.88 8.21 -18.20
N ILE A 83 -8.81 7.48 -17.08
CA ILE A 83 -9.98 6.79 -16.50
C ILE A 83 -11.10 7.80 -16.17
N PHE A 84 -10.74 8.94 -15.57
CA PHE A 84 -11.72 9.94 -15.15
C PHE A 84 -12.39 10.67 -16.30
N LYS A 85 -11.79 10.74 -17.50
CA LYS A 85 -12.47 11.27 -18.70
C LYS A 85 -13.74 10.48 -19.06
N HIS A 86 -13.78 9.20 -18.72
CA HIS A 86 -14.90 8.31 -19.03
C HIS A 86 -15.95 8.24 -17.91
N ILE A 87 -15.75 8.94 -16.80
CA ILE A 87 -16.67 8.93 -15.65
C ILE A 87 -17.54 10.19 -15.67
N LYS A 88 -18.86 10.02 -15.70
CA LYS A 88 -19.82 11.08 -15.39
C LYS A 88 -20.06 11.10 -13.89
N VAL A 89 -19.46 12.05 -13.17
CA VAL A 89 -19.69 12.20 -11.73
C VAL A 89 -21.11 12.70 -11.49
N SER A 90 -21.92 11.92 -10.77
CA SER A 90 -23.20 12.39 -10.23
C SER A 90 -22.92 13.35 -9.06
N SER A 91 -23.63 14.47 -8.99
CA SER A 91 -23.48 15.52 -7.97
C SER A 91 -23.77 15.07 -6.53
N ASN A 92 -24.23 13.84 -6.31
CA ASN A 92 -24.46 13.27 -4.99
C ASN A 92 -23.17 12.73 -4.35
N VAL A 93 -22.21 13.62 -4.08
CA VAL A 93 -21.10 13.31 -3.18
C VAL A 93 -21.54 13.67 -1.76
N ARG A 94 -21.78 12.66 -0.92
CA ARG A 94 -22.03 12.86 0.52
C ARG A 94 -20.86 13.65 1.10
N GLN A 95 -21.09 14.92 1.48
CA GLN A 95 -20.16 15.65 2.31
C GLN A 95 -20.05 14.90 3.65
N ARG A 96 -18.85 14.40 3.95
CA ARG A 96 -18.55 13.89 5.30
C ARG A 96 -18.48 15.11 6.22
N LEU A 97 -19.40 15.17 7.18
CA LEU A 97 -19.36 16.06 8.35
C LEU A 97 -18.08 15.81 9.17
#